data_AF-A0A948PMH9-F1
#
_entry.id   AF-A0A948PMH9-F1
#
_cell.length_a   1.000
_cell.length_b   1.000
_cell.length_c   1.000
_cell.angle_alpha   90.00
_cell.angle_beta   90.00
_cell.angle_gamma   90.00
#
_symmetry.space_group_name_H-M   'P 1'
#
loop_
_entity.id
_entity.type
_entity.pdbx_description
1 polymer ?
#
loop_
_entity_poly.entity_id
_entity_poly.type
_entity_poly.pdbx_seq_one_letter_code
_entity_poly.pdbx_strand_id
1 'polypeptide(L)' 'TDPKPEVQLRSFGDSSWNMELRVWVRDPKRHKYIESEVNFALIRKFRKYGVEIPFPQRDLHIRSSIPIPLDSLKKESNRK' A
#
# COMPACT_ATOMS: atom_id res chain seq x y z
N THR A 1 22.39 -23.11 16.66
CA THR A 1 22.62 -21.73 16.19
C THR A 1 21.27 -21.05 16.09
N ASP A 2 21.11 -19.85 16.66
CA ASP A 2 19.89 -19.05 16.53
C ASP A 2 20.15 -17.91 15.52
N PRO A 3 19.92 -18.14 14.23
CA PRO A 3 20.23 -17.17 13.20
C PRO A 3 19.35 -15.92 13.34
N LYS A 4 19.97 -14.75 13.19
CA LYS A 4 19.28 -13.46 13.30
C LYS A 4 18.31 -13.27 12.14
N PRO A 5 17.18 -12.57 12.36
CA PRO A 5 16.32 -12.14 11.27
C PRO A 5 17.03 -11.10 10.41
N GLU A 6 16.73 -11.11 9.11
CA GLU A 6 17.31 -10.18 8.13
C GLU A 6 16.21 -9.46 7.37
N VAL A 7 16.43 -8.18 7.05
CA VAL A 7 15.54 -7.38 6.19
C VAL A 7 16.34 -6.91 4.99
N GLN A 8 15.82 -7.12 3.79
CA GLN A 8 16.49 -6.77 2.55
C GLN A 8 15.55 -5.95 1.65
N LEU A 9 16.03 -4.82 1.10
CA LEU A 9 15.35 -4.13 0.00
C LEU A 9 15.66 -4.87 -1.30
N ARG A 10 14.65 -5.44 -1.94
CA ARG A 10 14.78 -6.24 -3.16
C ARG A 10 14.78 -5.40 -4.42
N SER A 11 13.86 -4.45 -4.50
CA SER A 11 13.70 -3.58 -5.67
C SER A 11 12.82 -2.38 -5.35
N PHE A 12 12.83 -1.43 -6.28
CA PHE A 12 11.85 -0.35 -6.37
C PHE A 12 10.75 -0.80 -7.33
N GLY A 13 9.50 -0.84 -6.86
CA GLY A 13 8.32 -1.02 -7.71
C GLY A 13 7.79 0.32 -8.20
N ASP A 14 6.76 0.30 -9.05
CA ASP A 14 6.19 1.49 -9.68
C ASP A 14 5.75 2.57 -8.67
N SER A 15 5.36 2.16 -7.47
CA SER A 15 5.01 3.07 -6.37
C SER A 15 5.30 2.45 -4.98
N SER A 16 6.31 1.59 -4.88
CA SER A 16 6.61 0.84 -3.65
C SER A 16 8.10 0.53 -3.46
N TRP A 17 8.50 0.33 -2.21
CA TRP A 17 9.74 -0.36 -1.87
C TRP A 17 9.43 -1.82 -1.59
N ASN A 18 9.96 -2.72 -2.42
CA ASN A 18 9.75 -4.15 -2.23
C ASN A 18 10.80 -4.67 -1.26
N MET A 19 10.40 -4.95 -0.03
CA MET A 19 11.27 -5.44 1.03
C MET A 19 10.95 -6.89 1.39
N GLU A 20 11.94 -7.66 1.80
CA GLU A 20 11.80 -9.04 2.25
C GLU A 20 12.31 -9.18 3.69
N LEU A 21 11.50 -9.78 4.56
CA LEU A 21 11.87 -10.16 5.92
C LEU A 21 12.14 -11.67 5.95
N ARG A 22 13.37 -12.04 6.27
CA ARG A 22 13.80 -13.44 6.44
C ARG A 22 13.90 -13.77 7.91
N VAL A 23 13.17 -14.81 8.33
CA VAL A 23 13.15 -15.30 9.71
C VAL A 23 13.33 -16.81 9.71
N TRP A 24 13.92 -17.33 10.77
CA TRP A 24 14.10 -18.76 10.97
C TRP A 24 13.05 -19.30 11.92
N VAL A 25 12.38 -20.37 11.51
CA VAL A 25 11.34 -21.03 12.31
C VAL A 25 11.80 -22.44 12.70
N ARG A 26 11.61 -22.80 13.97
CA ARG A 26 11.99 -24.12 14.49
C ARG A 26 11.09 -25.24 14.01
N ASP A 27 9.80 -24.96 13.82
CA ASP A 27 8.80 -25.92 13.36
C ASP A 27 8.29 -25.54 11.96
N PRO A 28 8.79 -26.21 10.91
CA PRO A 28 8.35 -25.96 9.54
C PRO A 28 6.85 -26.20 9.33
N LYS A 29 6.19 -27.07 10.10
CA LYS A 29 4.75 -27.33 9.92
C LYS A 29 3.90 -26.11 10.29
N ARG A 30 4.41 -25.26 11.18
CA ARG A 30 3.74 -24.04 11.65
C ARG A 30 4.11 -22.80 10.86
N HIS A 31 4.92 -22.90 9.80
CA HIS A 31 5.41 -21.72 9.07
C HIS A 31 4.29 -20.77 8.63
N LYS A 32 3.19 -21.28 8.07
CA LYS A 32 2.05 -20.44 7.63
C LYS A 32 1.39 -19.67 8.77
N TYR A 33 1.26 -20.31 9.94
CA TYR A 33 0.69 -19.67 11.12
C TYR A 33 1.61 -18.57 11.64
N ILE A 34 2.92 -18.86 11.73
CA ILE A 34 3.92 -17.89 12.18
C ILE A 34 4.01 -16.71 11.20
N GLU A 35 3.97 -16.97 9.90
CA GLU A 35 3.96 -15.95 8.86
C GLU A 35 2.76 -15.01 9.00
N SER A 36 1.56 -15.57 9.19
CA SER A 36 0.34 -14.78 9.42
C SER A 36 0.47 -13.87 10.66
N GLU A 37 0.95 -14.42 11.78
CA GLU A 37 1.17 -13.64 13.01
C GLU A 37 2.18 -12.50 12.83
N VAL A 38 3.27 -12.75 12.10
CA VAL A 38 4.27 -11.74 11.75
C VAL A 38 3.65 -10.65 10.88
N ASN A 39 2.87 -11.02 9.87
CA ASN A 39 2.20 -10.07 8.98
C ASN A 39 1.21 -9.18 9.75
N PHE A 40 0.39 -9.75 10.64
CA PHE A 40 -0.49 -8.95 11.50
C PHE A 40 0.29 -8.03 12.45
N ALA A 41 1.41 -8.49 13.00
CA ALA A 41 2.27 -7.66 13.83
C ALA A 41 2.89 -6.49 13.05
N LEU A 42 3.32 -6.72 11.81
CA LEU A 42 3.81 -5.67 10.90
C LEU A 42 2.72 -4.65 10.61
N ILE A 43 1.51 -5.07 10.23
CA ILE A 43 0.39 -4.17 9.98
C ILE A 43 0.09 -3.29 11.20
N ARG A 44 0.01 -3.89 12.40
CA ARG A 44 -0.23 -3.13 13.65
C ARG A 44 0.88 -2.11 13.91
N LYS A 45 2.15 -2.49 13.73
CA LYS A 45 3.29 -1.59 13.91
C LYS A 45 3.31 -0.47 12.87
N PHE A 46 3.12 -0.78 11.60
CA PHE A 46 3.08 0.22 10.53
C PHE A 46 1.99 1.26 10.79
N ARG A 47 0.77 0.83 11.15
CA ARG A 47 -0.29 1.74 11.56
C ARG A 47 0.10 2.60 12.77
N LYS A 48 0.74 2.02 13.78
CA LYS A 48 1.20 2.75 14.97
C LYS A 48 2.24 3.83 14.63
N TYR A 49 3.11 3.56 13.66
CA TYR A 49 4.18 4.48 13.25
C TYR A 49 3.81 5.38 12.06
N GLY A 50 2.55 5.35 11.61
CA GLY A 50 2.10 6.16 10.46
C GLY A 50 2.70 5.73 9.12
N VAL A 51 3.17 4.48 9.01
CA VAL A 51 3.64 3.91 7.74
C VAL A 51 2.42 3.44 6.95
N GLU A 52 2.13 4.11 5.85
CA GLU A 52 1.04 3.75 4.94
C GLU A 52 1.53 2.75 3.89
N ILE A 53 0.69 1.76 3.57
CA ILE A 53 0.95 0.81 2.49
C ILE A 53 0.29 1.38 1.23
N PRO A 54 1.06 1.78 0.21
CA PRO A 54 0.50 2.43 -0.97
C PRO A 54 -0.32 1.42 -1.79
N PHE A 55 -1.52 1.83 -2.21
CA PHE A 55 -2.20 1.19 -3.33
C PHE A 55 -1.55 1.67 -4.64
N PRO A 56 -1.67 0.91 -5.75
CA PRO A 56 -1.17 1.35 -7.05
C PRO A 56 -1.71 2.73 -7.39
N GLN A 57 -0.81 3.71 -7.49
CA GLN A 57 -1.16 5.07 -7.88
C GLN A 57 -1.15 5.18 -9.40
N ARG A 58 -2.12 5.89 -9.96
CA ARG A 58 -2.19 6.22 -11.38
C ARG A 58 -2.36 7.72 -11.52
N ASP A 59 -1.38 8.37 -12.13
CA ASP A 59 -1.47 9.78 -12.45
C ASP A 59 -2.24 9.95 -13.77
N LEU A 60 -3.31 10.76 -13.75
CA LEU A 60 -4.06 11.13 -14.94
C LEU A 60 -3.54 12.48 -15.47
N HIS A 61 -2.74 12.43 -16.52
CA HIS A 61 -2.27 13.65 -17.20
C HIS A 61 -3.24 14.07 -18.30
N ILE A 62 -4.09 15.06 -18.01
CA ILE A 62 -5.07 15.59 -18.96
C ILE A 62 -4.40 16.64 -19.85
N ARG A 63 -4.28 16.35 -21.16
CA ARG A 63 -3.63 17.24 -22.15
C ARG A 63 -4.59 18.19 -22.87
N SER A 64 -5.90 18.10 -22.64
CA SER A 64 -6.92 18.95 -23.26
C SER A 64 -7.77 19.65 -22.21
N SER A 65 -8.26 20.85 -22.54
CA SER A 65 -9.36 21.46 -21.80
C SER A 65 -10.58 20.54 -21.93
N ILE A 66 -10.82 19.70 -20.93
CA ILE A 66 -12.10 18.99 -20.81
C ILE A 66 -13.15 20.09 -20.70
N PRO A 67 -14.12 20.18 -21.62
CA PRO A 67 -15.26 21.06 -21.43
C PRO A 67 -15.99 20.54 -20.20
N ILE A 68 -15.80 21.20 -19.06
CA ILE A 68 -16.61 20.94 -17.87
C ILE A 68 -18.04 21.25 -18.33
N PRO A 69 -18.99 20.31 -18.26
CA PRO A 69 -20.38 20.59 -18.62
C PRO A 69 -20.98 21.55 -17.58
N LEU A 70 -20.71 22.85 -17.73
CA LEU A 70 -21.27 23.93 -16.90
C LEU A 70 -22.77 24.15 -17.19
N ASP A 71 -23.30 23.49 -18.22
CA ASP A 71 -24.71 23.58 -18.62
C ASP A 71 -25.67 23.04 -17.56
N SER A 72 -25.22 22.11 -16.71
CA SER A 72 -26.02 21.61 -15.58
C SER A 72 -26.10 22.59 -14.40
N LEU A 73 -25.13 23.50 -14.24
CA LEU A 73 -25.12 24.48 -13.14
C LEU A 73 -25.95 25.74 -13.45
N LYS A 74 -26.16 26.10 -14.72
CA LYS A 74 -27.00 27.24 -15.11
C LYS A 74 -28.50 26.95 -15.04
N LYS A 75 -28.92 25.69 -15.16
CA LYS A 75 -30.35 25.32 -15.14
C LYS A 75 -31.01 25.45 -13.75
N GLU A 76 -30.21 25.42 -12.68
CA GLU A 76 -30.73 25.57 -11.31
C GLU A 76 -30.81 27.03 -10.84
N SER A 77 -29.97 27.94 -11.34
CA SER A 77 -30.06 29.36 -10.96
C SER A 77 -31.22 30.09 -11.63
N ASN A 78 -31.81 29.53 -12.70
CA ASN A 78 -32.95 30.10 -13.40
C ASN A 78 -34.31 29.51 -12.93
N ARG A 79 -34.32 28.79 -11.80
CA ARG A 79 -35.51 28.24 -11.14
C ARG A 79 -35.88 28.97 -9.84
N LYS A 80 -35.38 30.20 -9.63
CA LYS A 80 -35.82 31.07 -8.54
C LYS A 80 -36.31 32.40 -9.08
#